data_AF-A0A1D9HD31-F1
#
_entry.id   AF-A0A1D9HD31-F1
#
_cell.length_a   1.000
_cell.length_b   1.000
_cell.length_c   1.000
_cell.angle_alpha   90.00
_cell.angle_beta   90.00
_cell.angle_gamma   90.00
#
_symmetry.space_group_name_H-M   'P 1'
#
loop_
_entity.id
_entity.type
_entity.pdbx_description
1 polymer ?
#
loop_
_entity_poly.entity_id
_entity_poly.type
_entity_poly.pdbx_seq_one_letter_code
_entity_poly.pdbx_strand_id
1 'polypeptide(L)'
;MLFDSRTFDAAIDLGGSDWSPERRAPAAASRSSDGFLTLPSLAADVPARGHVSYQDEQSFRPLVQAHFKAGPLLARDVRAPGNAGDAFAQAMFAWLRRRMPKCRRLNFGFALLDQSAAMAVVEQFGWEDQLTAPLYLAIELPQEEVYQLKASIEPLNAVHGSLLCTAMSLIDEASGHTLFIRTPGAMIEMFARRWWDYDEGISDDDAREHLKGWFDMSDEDAAHYLPSVVRPAIRPDVLMSEIGRKRRGQAKRRVLSTRELQSLADASRGWGREVCLAVIGLQASMRGLRRRGLFSNAQWAEPGYSAATVVVDAEEWAVELLDDHFQDLSNGGDATEYQMLIPLETERRAIVRQYERLARAFEIIAALDRLLFLISK
;
A
#
# COMPACT_ATOMS: atom_id res chain seq x y z
N MET A 1 6.01 -25.11 -23.40
CA MET A 1 7.03 -26.06 -22.93
C MET A 1 7.30 -25.72 -21.48
N LEU A 2 6.84 -26.59 -20.57
CA LEU A 2 6.97 -26.43 -19.14
C LEU A 2 8.32 -27.04 -18.70
N PHE A 3 9.06 -26.26 -17.91
CA PHE A 3 10.19 -26.60 -17.04
C PHE A 3 11.27 -27.55 -17.60
N ASP A 4 12.47 -27.00 -17.84
CA ASP A 4 13.71 -27.75 -17.64
C ASP A 4 14.57 -27.06 -16.57
N SER A 5 15.11 -27.92 -15.73
CA SER A 5 15.77 -27.78 -14.45
C SER A 5 17.28 -27.95 -14.61
N ARG A 6 18.08 -27.14 -13.89
CA ARG A 6 19.45 -27.40 -13.37
C ARG A 6 19.94 -26.05 -12.83
N THR A 7 20.02 -25.84 -11.53
CA THR A 7 21.06 -26.43 -10.67
C THR A 7 20.53 -26.70 -9.26
N PHE A 8 20.54 -27.96 -8.84
CA PHE A 8 20.36 -28.35 -7.46
C PHE A 8 21.73 -28.48 -6.81
N ASP A 9 21.99 -27.67 -5.78
CA ASP A 9 22.92 -28.01 -4.71
C ASP A 9 22.43 -27.33 -3.42
N ALA A 10 21.48 -27.97 -2.76
CA ALA A 10 21.15 -27.68 -1.37
C ALA A 10 20.62 -28.95 -0.69
N ALA A 11 21.26 -29.35 0.41
CA ALA A 11 20.81 -30.43 1.26
C ALA A 11 19.50 -30.02 1.95
N ILE A 12 18.40 -30.68 1.59
CA ILE A 12 17.10 -30.53 2.25
C ILE A 12 17.22 -31.19 3.63
N ASP A 13 17.21 -30.39 4.70
CA ASP A 13 17.14 -30.89 6.06
C ASP A 13 15.67 -31.21 6.40
N LEU A 14 15.40 -32.47 6.72
CA LEU A 14 14.06 -33.04 6.94
C LEU A 14 13.69 -33.12 8.43
N GLY A 15 14.10 -32.13 9.22
CA GLY A 15 13.84 -32.12 10.66
C GLY A 15 13.59 -30.74 11.25
N GLY A 16 12.31 -30.38 11.47
CA GLY A 16 11.97 -29.19 12.24
C GLY A 16 10.49 -28.82 12.18
N SER A 17 9.83 -28.84 13.34
CA SER A 17 8.42 -28.52 13.54
C SER A 17 8.11 -27.02 13.42
N ASP A 18 7.07 -26.74 12.63
CA ASP A 18 6.09 -25.64 12.70
C ASP A 18 6.54 -24.17 12.60
N TRP A 19 6.39 -23.62 11.38
CA TRP A 19 6.12 -22.19 11.16
C TRP A 19 5.05 -21.95 10.08
N SER A 20 3.83 -21.63 10.51
CA SER A 20 2.82 -20.80 9.81
C SER A 20 1.61 -20.61 10.73
N PRO A 21 0.97 -19.43 10.77
CA PRO A 21 -0.33 -19.31 11.40
C PRO A 21 -1.33 -20.09 10.55
N GLU A 22 -2.08 -20.98 11.20
CA GLU A 22 -3.16 -21.77 10.59
C GLU A 22 -4.14 -20.87 9.80
N ARG A 23 -4.04 -20.85 8.47
CA ARG A 23 -5.21 -20.62 7.62
C ARG A 23 -5.85 -21.97 7.35
N ARG A 24 -6.80 -22.38 8.19
CA ARG A 24 -7.84 -23.29 7.74
C ARG A 24 -8.75 -22.50 6.79
N ALA A 25 -8.67 -22.79 5.50
CA ALA A 25 -9.69 -22.35 4.55
C ALA A 25 -11.07 -22.88 5.00
N PRO A 26 -12.11 -22.04 5.20
CA PRO A 26 -13.41 -22.50 5.70
C PRO A 26 -14.27 -23.26 4.67
N ALA A 27 -13.70 -23.89 3.64
CA ALA A 27 -14.45 -24.43 2.51
C ALA A 27 -14.07 -25.85 2.06
N ALA A 28 -13.38 -26.64 2.89
CA ALA A 28 -13.13 -28.06 2.59
C ALA A 28 -14.09 -29.00 3.34
N ALA A 29 -15.36 -28.60 3.49
CA ALA A 29 -16.42 -29.47 3.99
C ALA A 29 -17.44 -29.74 2.86
N SER A 30 -17.25 -30.90 2.23
CA SER A 30 -18.20 -31.61 1.36
C SER A 30 -18.56 -30.99 0.00
N ARG A 31 -17.90 -31.46 -1.07
CA ARG A 31 -18.48 -32.28 -2.17
C ARG A 31 -17.44 -32.54 -3.26
N SER A 32 -17.59 -33.67 -3.97
CA SER A 32 -16.64 -34.17 -4.97
C SER A 32 -16.68 -33.32 -6.25
N SER A 33 -15.50 -32.95 -6.74
CA SER A 33 -15.30 -32.57 -8.14
C SER A 33 -14.66 -33.77 -8.84
N ASP A 34 -15.47 -34.73 -9.23
CA ASP A 34 -15.02 -35.85 -10.03
C ASP A 34 -14.60 -35.34 -11.42
N GLY A 35 -13.29 -35.34 -11.68
CA GLY A 35 -12.85 -35.88 -12.97
C GLY A 35 -11.82 -35.16 -13.83
N PHE A 36 -11.31 -33.95 -13.57
CA PHE A 36 -10.37 -33.35 -14.56
C PHE A 36 -9.21 -32.47 -14.08
N LEU A 37 -9.02 -32.24 -12.78
CA LEU A 37 -7.86 -31.48 -12.26
C LEU A 37 -7.37 -32.03 -10.91
N THR A 38 -7.16 -33.35 -10.81
CA THR A 38 -6.47 -33.90 -9.64
C THR A 38 -4.97 -33.67 -9.81
N LEU A 39 -4.42 -32.73 -9.03
CA LEU A 39 -2.97 -32.64 -8.79
C LEU A 39 -2.45 -34.06 -8.45
N PRO A 40 -1.25 -34.45 -8.90
CA PRO A 40 -0.69 -35.75 -8.55
C PRO A 40 -0.67 -35.87 -7.02
N SER A 41 -1.20 -36.99 -6.52
CA SER A 41 -1.20 -37.29 -5.09
C SER A 41 0.25 -37.35 -4.61
N LEU A 42 0.66 -36.37 -3.81
CA LEU A 42 1.95 -36.41 -3.12
C LEU A 42 1.94 -37.60 -2.17
N ALA A 43 2.99 -38.40 -2.20
CA ALA A 43 3.15 -39.50 -1.27
C ALA A 43 3.24 -38.94 0.17
N ALA A 44 2.71 -39.67 1.15
CA ALA A 44 2.56 -39.19 2.52
C ALA A 44 3.90 -38.90 3.25
N ASP A 45 5.00 -39.37 2.68
CA ASP A 45 6.38 -39.15 3.09
C ASP A 45 7.00 -37.88 2.48
N VAL A 46 6.36 -37.28 1.47
CA VAL A 46 6.77 -35.97 0.95
C VAL A 46 6.35 -34.93 1.96
N PRO A 47 7.29 -34.20 2.59
CA PRO A 47 6.94 -33.16 3.53
C PRO A 47 6.08 -32.12 2.82
N ALA A 48 4.89 -31.83 3.36
CA ALA A 48 4.02 -30.77 2.84
C ALA A 48 4.63 -29.36 3.02
N ARG A 49 5.80 -29.28 3.67
CA ARG A 49 6.54 -28.08 4.04
C ARG A 49 8.04 -28.37 3.94
N GLY A 50 8.75 -27.63 3.10
CA GLY A 50 10.22 -27.60 3.09
C GLY A 50 10.72 -26.36 3.82
N HIS A 51 11.81 -26.49 4.57
CA HIS A 51 12.53 -25.36 5.15
C HIS A 51 13.73 -25.05 4.24
N VAL A 52 13.76 -23.84 3.67
CA VAL A 52 14.94 -23.36 2.94
C VAL A 52 15.77 -22.56 3.95
N SER A 53 16.86 -23.15 4.42
CA SER A 53 17.88 -22.44 5.18
C SER A 53 19.05 -22.11 4.24
N TYR A 54 19.30 -20.82 3.99
CA TYR A 54 20.47 -20.39 3.24
C TYR A 54 21.73 -20.58 4.11
N GLN A 55 22.75 -21.23 3.55
CA GLN A 55 23.98 -21.64 4.26
C GLN A 55 24.88 -20.46 4.69
N ASP A 56 24.60 -19.25 4.23
CA ASP A 56 25.27 -18.02 4.67
C ASP A 56 24.41 -17.27 5.70
N GLU A 57 24.31 -17.81 6.92
CA GLU A 57 23.87 -17.00 8.06
C GLU A 57 24.93 -15.92 8.32
N GLN A 58 24.82 -14.77 7.63
CA GLN A 58 25.36 -13.54 8.17
C GLN A 58 24.87 -13.48 9.62
N SER A 59 25.80 -13.39 10.57
CA SER A 59 25.44 -13.46 11.99
C SER A 59 24.59 -12.25 12.35
N PHE A 60 23.26 -12.37 12.26
CA PHE A 60 22.30 -11.36 12.68
C PHE A 60 22.28 -11.18 14.19
N ARG A 61 22.99 -12.05 14.93
CA ARG A 61 23.03 -12.07 16.40
C ARG A 61 23.28 -10.69 17.03
N PRO A 62 24.25 -9.87 16.57
CA PRO A 62 24.47 -8.55 17.15
C PRO A 62 23.27 -7.61 16.95
N LEU A 63 22.66 -7.60 15.76
CA LEU A 63 21.47 -6.82 15.46
C LEU A 63 20.29 -7.27 16.34
N VAL A 64 20.01 -8.57 16.36
CA VAL A 64 18.91 -9.14 17.15
C VAL A 64 19.08 -8.80 18.63
N GLN A 65 20.29 -8.98 19.18
CA GLN A 65 20.58 -8.58 20.56
C GLN A 65 20.37 -7.10 20.80
N ALA A 66 20.75 -6.22 19.85
CA ALA A 66 20.55 -4.78 19.97
C ALA A 66 19.05 -4.43 20.08
N HIS A 67 18.19 -5.06 19.27
CA HIS A 67 16.74 -4.84 19.31
C HIS A 67 16.10 -5.33 20.62
N PHE A 68 16.49 -6.49 21.14
CA PHE A 68 16.02 -6.94 22.46
C PHE A 68 16.53 -6.03 23.60
N LYS A 69 17.81 -5.62 23.56
CA LYS A 69 18.40 -4.70 24.56
C LYS A 69 17.83 -3.29 24.49
N ALA A 70 17.36 -2.84 23.32
CA ALA A 70 16.71 -1.55 23.16
C ALA A 70 15.37 -1.49 23.91
N GLY A 71 14.68 -2.63 24.08
CA GLY A 71 13.47 -2.77 24.88
C GLY A 71 12.13 -2.95 24.15
N PRO A 72 11.95 -2.57 22.87
CA PRO A 72 10.68 -2.79 22.18
C PRO A 72 10.29 -4.27 22.04
N LEU A 73 11.26 -5.15 21.76
CA LEU A 73 11.04 -6.58 21.62
C LEU A 73 11.11 -7.29 22.98
N LEU A 74 10.19 -8.22 23.24
CA LEU A 74 10.09 -8.91 24.52
C LEU A 74 10.53 -10.36 24.38
N ALA A 75 11.41 -10.82 25.27
CA ALA A 75 11.88 -12.22 25.27
C ALA A 75 10.73 -13.24 25.43
N ARG A 76 9.66 -12.87 26.15
CA ARG A 76 8.47 -13.71 26.34
C ARG A 76 7.69 -14.01 25.04
N ASP A 77 7.94 -13.23 23.99
CA ASP A 77 7.29 -13.41 22.69
C ASP A 77 8.02 -14.46 21.84
N VAL A 78 9.17 -14.96 22.31
CA VAL A 78 9.98 -15.97 21.63
C VAL A 78 9.80 -17.32 22.30
N ARG A 79 9.55 -18.37 21.51
CA ARG A 79 9.36 -19.75 21.95
C ARG A 79 10.22 -20.67 21.10
N ALA A 80 11.18 -21.34 21.75
CA ALA A 80 12.06 -22.35 21.14
C ALA A 80 12.61 -21.95 19.75
N PRO A 81 13.33 -20.82 19.64
CA PRO A 81 13.78 -20.34 18.33
C PRO A 81 14.86 -21.26 17.75
N GLY A 82 14.76 -21.57 16.45
CA GLY A 82 15.76 -22.37 15.74
C GLY A 82 17.09 -21.64 15.55
N ASN A 83 17.02 -20.32 15.33
CA ASN A 83 18.19 -19.45 15.21
C ASN A 83 17.87 -18.01 15.66
N ALA A 84 18.83 -17.09 15.48
CA ALA A 84 18.66 -15.69 15.88
C ALA A 84 17.64 -14.94 15.00
N GLY A 85 17.59 -15.24 13.70
CA GLY A 85 16.62 -14.65 12.78
C GLY A 85 15.18 -15.03 13.14
N ASP A 86 14.94 -16.30 13.44
CA ASP A 86 13.65 -16.81 13.93
C ASP A 86 13.25 -16.16 15.26
N ALA A 87 14.16 -16.09 16.23
CA ALA A 87 13.90 -15.38 17.49
C ALA A 87 13.49 -13.92 17.27
N PHE A 88 14.12 -13.25 16.30
CA PHE A 88 13.79 -11.88 15.94
C PHE A 88 12.43 -11.77 15.27
N ALA A 89 12.15 -12.62 14.27
CA ALA A 89 10.88 -12.65 13.56
C ALA A 89 9.71 -12.87 14.53
N GLN A 90 9.84 -13.83 15.44
CA GLN A 90 8.87 -14.09 16.51
C GLN A 90 8.51 -12.84 17.30
N ALA A 91 9.52 -12.20 17.87
CA ALA A 91 9.30 -11.03 18.71
C ALA A 91 8.80 -9.83 17.90
N MET A 92 9.31 -9.62 16.68
CA MET A 92 8.92 -8.53 15.80
C MET A 92 7.45 -8.68 15.36
N PHE A 93 7.04 -9.85 14.88
CA PHE A 93 5.65 -10.09 14.50
C PHE A 93 4.69 -10.13 15.69
N ALA A 94 5.16 -10.54 16.88
CA ALA A 94 4.37 -10.35 18.11
C ALA A 94 4.21 -8.86 18.45
N TRP A 95 5.26 -8.04 18.27
CA TRP A 95 5.23 -6.60 18.48
C TRP A 95 4.29 -5.89 17.51
N LEU A 96 4.35 -6.25 16.22
CA LEU A 96 3.49 -5.73 15.16
C LEU A 96 2.03 -6.09 15.44
N ARG A 97 1.70 -7.38 15.63
CA ARG A 97 0.32 -7.84 15.86
C ARG A 97 -0.39 -7.16 17.04
N ARG A 98 0.35 -6.82 18.10
CA ARG A 98 -0.23 -6.12 19.26
C ARG A 98 -0.62 -4.67 18.98
N ARG A 99 -0.03 -4.04 17.96
CA ARG A 99 -0.19 -2.61 17.67
C ARG A 99 -0.87 -2.33 16.34
N MET A 100 -0.86 -3.30 15.43
CA MET A 100 -1.46 -3.19 14.13
C MET A 100 -2.97 -2.91 14.28
N PRO A 101 -3.49 -1.86 13.64
CA PRO A 101 -4.90 -1.55 13.72
C PRO A 101 -5.72 -2.60 12.96
N LYS A 102 -6.92 -2.88 13.46
CA LYS A 102 -7.90 -3.67 12.70
C LYS A 102 -8.50 -2.76 11.63
N CYS A 103 -8.04 -2.93 10.40
CA CYS A 103 -8.50 -2.16 9.26
C CYS A 103 -9.70 -2.83 8.59
N ARG A 104 -10.57 -2.03 7.99
CA ARG A 104 -11.75 -2.46 7.24
C ARG A 104 -11.67 -2.17 5.76
N ARG A 105 -10.89 -1.16 5.38
CA ARG A 105 -10.66 -0.71 4.02
C ARG A 105 -9.21 -0.91 3.58
N LEU A 106 -8.27 -0.82 4.51
CA LEU A 106 -6.84 -0.97 4.19
C LEU A 106 -6.40 -2.42 4.32
N ASN A 107 -5.78 -2.96 3.26
CA ASN A 107 -5.17 -4.28 3.26
C ASN A 107 -3.65 -4.18 3.10
N PHE A 108 -2.91 -4.72 4.07
CA PHE A 108 -1.46 -4.73 4.06
C PHE A 108 -0.92 -5.78 5.03
N GLY A 109 0.32 -6.19 4.79
CA GLY A 109 1.07 -7.13 5.59
C GLY A 109 2.48 -6.63 5.90
N PHE A 110 3.27 -7.50 6.50
CA PHE A 110 4.68 -7.26 6.75
C PHE A 110 5.47 -8.54 6.50
N ALA A 111 6.62 -8.41 5.85
CA ALA A 111 7.64 -9.45 5.77
C ALA A 111 8.94 -8.98 6.42
N LEU A 112 9.74 -9.95 6.83
CA LEU A 112 11.14 -9.73 7.18
C LEU A 112 12.01 -10.37 6.10
N LEU A 113 12.87 -9.56 5.51
CA LEU A 113 13.76 -9.96 4.42
C LEU A 113 15.20 -9.77 4.88
N ASP A 114 16.05 -10.76 4.60
CA ASP A 114 17.50 -10.53 4.63
C ASP A 114 17.93 -9.64 3.47
N GLN A 115 19.19 -9.22 3.49
CA GLN A 115 19.73 -8.34 2.45
C GLN A 115 19.61 -8.95 1.06
N SER A 116 19.91 -10.24 0.87
CA SER A 116 19.80 -10.91 -0.42
C SER A 116 18.37 -10.94 -0.96
N ALA A 117 17.40 -11.28 -0.12
CA ALA A 117 16.00 -11.28 -0.49
C ALA A 117 15.51 -9.85 -0.81
N ALA A 118 15.94 -8.86 -0.03
CA ALA A 118 15.64 -7.46 -0.29
C ALA A 118 16.24 -6.96 -1.61
N MET A 119 17.47 -7.37 -1.94
CA MET A 119 18.11 -7.07 -3.23
C MET A 119 17.34 -7.70 -4.39
N ALA A 120 16.98 -8.99 -4.29
CA ALA A 120 16.20 -9.68 -5.31
C ALA A 120 14.86 -8.99 -5.61
N VAL A 121 14.23 -8.35 -4.61
CA VAL A 121 12.98 -7.59 -4.79
C VAL A 121 13.16 -6.36 -5.68
N VAL A 122 14.32 -5.69 -5.61
CA VAL A 122 14.53 -4.41 -6.31
C VAL A 122 15.54 -4.48 -7.46
N GLU A 123 16.16 -5.64 -7.67
CA GLU A 123 17.19 -5.89 -8.70
C GLU A 123 16.71 -5.50 -10.10
N GLN A 124 15.45 -5.79 -10.43
CA GLN A 124 14.88 -5.44 -11.74
C GLN A 124 14.81 -3.92 -11.99
N PHE A 125 14.87 -3.10 -10.94
CA PHE A 125 14.86 -1.64 -11.04
C PHE A 125 16.27 -1.03 -10.94
N GLY A 126 17.31 -1.84 -10.74
CA GLY A 126 18.70 -1.37 -10.59
C GLY A 126 18.95 -0.60 -9.29
N TRP A 127 18.23 -0.94 -8.21
CA TRP A 127 18.33 -0.25 -6.91
C TRP A 127 18.99 -1.08 -5.81
N GLU A 128 19.48 -2.27 -6.12
CA GLU A 128 20.11 -3.20 -5.20
C GLU A 128 21.31 -2.59 -4.46
N ASP A 129 22.07 -1.71 -5.11
CA ASP A 129 23.23 -1.01 -4.53
C ASP A 129 22.86 -0.08 -3.36
N GLN A 130 21.58 0.30 -3.24
CA GLN A 130 21.09 1.16 -2.17
C GLN A 130 20.84 0.36 -0.87
N LEU A 131 20.83 -0.97 -0.95
CA LEU A 131 20.48 -1.86 0.15
C LEU A 131 21.71 -2.38 0.89
N THR A 132 22.08 -1.70 1.99
CA THR A 132 23.27 -2.03 2.80
C THR A 132 22.98 -2.63 4.18
N ALA A 133 21.73 -2.55 4.67
CA ALA A 133 21.35 -3.12 5.95
C ALA A 133 21.26 -4.66 5.89
N PRO A 134 21.53 -5.37 7.00
CA PRO A 134 21.49 -6.83 7.03
C PRO A 134 20.06 -7.41 7.03
N LEU A 135 19.09 -6.65 7.55
CA LEU A 135 17.67 -7.05 7.58
C LEU A 135 16.78 -5.85 7.25
N TYR A 136 15.68 -6.15 6.56
CA TYR A 136 14.65 -5.21 6.16
C TYR A 136 13.28 -5.67 6.66
N LEU A 137 12.48 -4.71 7.13
CA LEU A 137 11.04 -4.89 7.30
C LEU A 137 10.35 -4.39 6.03
N ALA A 138 9.75 -5.30 5.28
CA ALA A 138 8.97 -4.96 4.10
C ALA A 138 7.50 -4.73 4.47
N ILE A 139 6.85 -3.76 3.81
CA ILE A 139 5.40 -3.59 3.84
C ILE A 139 4.82 -4.31 2.62
N GLU A 140 3.99 -5.33 2.85
CA GLU A 140 3.35 -6.11 1.80
C GLU A 140 1.98 -5.53 1.44
N LEU A 141 1.66 -5.51 0.15
CA LEU A 141 0.38 -5.13 -0.43
C LEU A 141 -0.10 -6.31 -1.30
N PRO A 142 -0.75 -7.33 -0.71
CA PRO A 142 -0.99 -8.61 -1.37
C PRO A 142 -2.14 -8.59 -2.39
N GLN A 143 -3.08 -7.67 -2.22
CA GLN A 143 -4.24 -7.52 -3.10
C GLN A 143 -4.79 -6.10 -2.96
N GLU A 144 -5.59 -5.69 -3.92
CA GLU A 144 -6.16 -4.36 -3.98
C GLU A 144 -7.68 -4.41 -4.01
N GLU A 145 -8.31 -3.69 -3.09
CA GLU A 145 -9.77 -3.50 -3.08
C GLU A 145 -10.13 -2.09 -3.57
N VAL A 146 -11.16 -2.01 -4.42
CA VAL A 146 -11.65 -0.76 -5.00
C VAL A 146 -12.91 -0.31 -4.27
N TYR A 147 -12.90 0.93 -3.78
CA TYR A 147 -14.02 1.55 -3.08
C TYR A 147 -14.49 2.82 -3.76
N GLN A 148 -15.81 3.06 -3.72
CA GLN A 148 -16.44 4.13 -4.48
C GLN A 148 -16.87 5.30 -3.59
N LEU A 149 -16.71 6.52 -4.08
CA LEU A 149 -17.15 7.75 -3.42
C LEU A 149 -18.53 8.24 -3.89
N LYS A 150 -19.05 7.80 -5.04
CA LYS A 150 -20.27 8.29 -5.70
C LYS A 150 -21.42 8.56 -4.72
N ALA A 151 -21.73 7.58 -3.87
CA ALA A 151 -22.82 7.65 -2.89
C ALA A 151 -22.60 8.68 -1.77
N SER A 152 -21.37 9.10 -1.54
CA SER A 152 -20.98 10.01 -0.45
C SER A 152 -20.76 11.45 -0.93
N ILE A 153 -20.62 11.69 -2.24
CA ILE A 153 -20.29 13.01 -2.79
C ILE A 153 -21.38 14.05 -2.49
N GLU A 154 -22.61 13.83 -2.95
CA GLU A 154 -23.69 14.80 -2.76
C GLU A 154 -24.00 15.03 -1.27
N PRO A 155 -24.12 13.98 -0.43
CA PRO A 155 -24.45 14.19 0.97
C PRO A 155 -23.36 14.92 1.75
N LEU A 156 -22.06 14.68 1.47
CA LEU A 156 -20.98 15.44 2.11
C LEU A 156 -20.89 16.88 1.59
N ASN A 157 -21.14 17.09 0.30
CA ASN A 157 -21.15 18.43 -0.27
C ASN A 157 -22.31 19.27 0.29
N ALA A 158 -23.44 18.65 0.64
CA ALA A 158 -24.56 19.28 1.33
C ALA A 158 -24.23 19.67 2.79
N VAL A 159 -23.39 18.88 3.48
CA VAL A 159 -22.89 19.24 4.82
C VAL A 159 -21.97 20.46 4.72
N HIS A 160 -20.96 20.41 3.83
CA HIS A 160 -20.12 21.56 3.52
C HIS A 160 -19.35 21.34 2.21
N GLY A 161 -19.34 22.31 1.30
CA GLY A 161 -18.71 22.19 -0.02
C GLY A 161 -17.21 21.85 0.00
N SER A 162 -16.48 22.22 1.06
CA SER A 162 -15.04 21.88 1.20
C SER A 162 -14.76 20.61 2.01
N LEU A 163 -15.76 19.88 2.51
CA LEU A 163 -15.50 18.75 3.41
C LEU A 163 -14.80 17.61 2.69
N LEU A 164 -15.29 17.23 1.50
CA LEU A 164 -14.72 16.12 0.74
C LEU A 164 -13.32 16.43 0.20
N CYS A 165 -13.07 17.65 -0.32
CA CYS A 165 -11.72 18.04 -0.74
C CYS A 165 -10.73 18.08 0.44
N THR A 166 -11.20 18.45 1.64
CA THR A 166 -10.41 18.40 2.87
C THR A 166 -10.05 16.96 3.24
N ALA A 167 -11.03 16.06 3.22
CA ALA A 167 -10.82 14.64 3.48
C ALA A 167 -9.82 14.04 2.49
N MET A 168 -10.01 14.26 1.19
CA MET A 168 -9.12 13.71 0.15
C MET A 168 -7.69 14.25 0.25
N SER A 169 -7.53 15.56 0.51
CA SER A 169 -6.18 16.14 0.69
C SER A 169 -5.44 15.50 1.86
N LEU A 170 -6.14 15.18 2.95
CA LEU A 170 -5.55 14.53 4.12
C LEU A 170 -5.29 13.03 3.89
N ILE A 171 -6.12 12.36 3.08
CA ILE A 171 -5.87 10.98 2.66
C ILE A 171 -4.61 10.91 1.80
N ASP A 172 -4.46 11.80 0.81
CA ASP A 172 -3.24 11.91 -0.01
C ASP A 172 -2.00 12.15 0.85
N GLU A 173 -2.09 13.09 1.82
CA GLU A 173 -0.99 13.38 2.75
C GLU A 173 -0.65 12.17 3.65
N ALA A 174 -1.66 11.50 4.20
CA ALA A 174 -1.48 10.30 5.03
C ALA A 174 -0.87 9.14 4.24
N SER A 175 -1.30 8.97 2.98
CA SER A 175 -0.78 7.96 2.04
C SER A 175 0.72 8.11 1.85
N GLY A 176 1.19 9.34 1.56
CA GLY A 176 2.62 9.64 1.41
C GLY A 176 3.47 9.45 2.68
N HIS A 177 2.85 9.26 3.85
CA HIS A 177 3.53 9.03 5.11
C HIS A 177 3.47 7.58 5.61
N THR A 178 2.55 6.76 5.09
CA THR A 178 2.23 5.44 5.64
C THR A 178 2.08 4.37 4.57
N LEU A 179 0.86 4.12 4.11
CA LEU A 179 0.51 3.11 3.14
C LEU A 179 0.14 3.75 1.82
N PHE A 180 0.57 3.14 0.72
CA PHE A 180 0.19 3.57 -0.61
C PHE A 180 -1.29 3.32 -0.83
N ILE A 181 -2.03 4.40 -1.05
CA ILE A 181 -3.44 4.39 -1.43
C ILE A 181 -3.52 5.02 -2.81
N ARG A 182 -4.16 4.33 -3.75
CA ARG A 182 -4.43 4.86 -5.07
C ARG A 182 -5.71 5.70 -5.01
N THR A 183 -5.51 6.99 -4.79
CA THR A 183 -6.60 7.98 -4.75
C THR A 183 -6.97 8.43 -6.16
N PRO A 184 -8.06 9.19 -6.34
CA PRO A 184 -8.35 9.85 -7.61
C PRO A 184 -7.21 10.75 -8.12
N GLY A 185 -6.36 11.24 -7.22
CA GLY A 185 -5.12 11.95 -7.58
C GLY A 185 -4.08 11.01 -8.22
N ALA A 186 -3.84 9.85 -7.61
CA ALA A 186 -2.94 8.85 -8.19
C ALA A 186 -3.49 8.27 -9.51
N MET A 187 -4.81 8.10 -9.63
CA MET A 187 -5.45 7.62 -10.87
C MET A 187 -5.23 8.60 -12.04
N ILE A 188 -5.38 9.91 -11.81
CA ILE A 188 -5.14 10.88 -12.88
C ILE A 188 -3.66 10.96 -13.26
N GLU A 189 -2.75 10.76 -12.30
CA GLU A 189 -1.31 10.65 -12.56
C GLU A 189 -1.01 9.42 -13.43
N MET A 190 -1.54 8.24 -13.06
CA MET A 190 -1.41 7.01 -13.86
C MET A 190 -1.92 7.19 -15.29
N PHE A 191 -3.10 7.82 -15.44
CA PHE A 191 -3.65 8.12 -16.76
C PHE A 191 -2.73 9.04 -17.57
N ALA A 192 -2.21 10.11 -16.94
CA ALA A 192 -1.34 11.07 -17.60
C ALA A 192 0.00 10.45 -18.04
N ARG A 193 0.56 9.52 -17.25
CA ARG A 193 1.76 8.77 -17.61
C ARG A 193 1.57 7.95 -18.89
N ARG A 194 0.38 7.38 -19.07
CA ARG A 194 0.06 6.54 -20.24
C ARG A 194 -0.31 7.36 -21.47
N TRP A 195 -1.15 8.38 -21.30
CA TRP A 195 -1.83 9.04 -22.42
C TRP A 195 -1.40 10.49 -22.68
N TRP A 196 -0.76 11.16 -21.72
CA TRP A 196 -0.48 12.60 -21.77
C TRP A 196 0.99 12.95 -21.51
N ASP A 197 1.92 12.06 -21.85
CA ASP A 197 3.37 12.27 -21.68
C ASP A 197 3.75 12.78 -20.29
N TYR A 198 3.19 12.15 -19.25
CA TYR A 198 3.41 12.51 -17.84
C TYR A 198 2.88 13.89 -17.42
N ASP A 199 2.20 14.65 -18.30
CA ASP A 199 1.67 15.98 -17.99
C ASP A 199 0.17 15.95 -17.62
N GLU A 200 -0.09 15.82 -16.31
CA GLU A 200 -1.44 16.02 -15.75
C GLU A 200 -2.04 17.40 -16.04
N GLY A 201 -1.24 18.39 -16.47
CA GLY A 201 -1.62 19.76 -16.77
C GLY A 201 -1.95 20.04 -18.24
N ILE A 202 -1.73 19.07 -19.13
CA ILE A 202 -1.85 19.22 -20.59
C ILE A 202 -3.20 19.84 -21.03
N SER A 203 -3.20 20.63 -22.10
CA SER A 203 -4.43 21.16 -22.69
C SER A 203 -5.10 20.12 -23.59
N ASP A 204 -6.37 20.32 -23.93
CA ASP A 204 -7.07 19.42 -24.86
C ASP A 204 -6.45 19.44 -26.26
N ASP A 205 -5.91 20.58 -26.70
CA ASP A 205 -5.32 20.71 -28.03
C ASP A 205 -3.97 19.99 -28.09
N ASP A 206 -3.12 20.19 -27.08
CA ASP A 206 -1.82 19.51 -26.98
C ASP A 206 -2.00 18.00 -26.78
N ALA A 207 -2.97 17.58 -25.96
CA ALA A 207 -3.29 16.16 -25.78
C ALA A 207 -3.78 15.54 -27.08
N ARG A 208 -4.62 16.23 -27.84
CA ARG A 208 -5.10 15.74 -29.14
C ARG A 208 -3.98 15.58 -30.14
N GLU A 209 -3.04 16.53 -30.20
CA GLU A 209 -1.86 16.43 -31.06
C GLU A 209 -0.98 15.23 -30.66
N HIS A 210 -0.73 15.07 -29.36
CA HIS A 210 0.04 13.95 -28.83
C HIS A 210 -0.59 12.59 -29.16
N LEU A 211 -1.90 12.43 -28.89
CA LEU A 211 -2.63 11.18 -29.12
C LEU A 211 -2.63 10.78 -30.61
N LYS A 212 -2.82 11.74 -31.51
CA LYS A 212 -2.75 11.47 -32.96
C LYS A 212 -1.33 11.13 -33.41
N GLY A 213 -0.34 11.85 -32.90
CA GLY A 213 1.06 11.67 -33.33
C GLY A 213 1.69 10.37 -32.83
N TRP A 214 1.46 10.01 -31.57
CA TRP A 214 2.09 8.85 -30.92
C TRP A 214 1.28 7.56 -31.01
N PHE A 215 -0.05 7.66 -30.97
CA PHE A 215 -0.94 6.50 -30.93
C PHE A 215 -1.71 6.27 -32.24
N ASP A 216 -1.49 7.11 -33.27
CA ASP A 216 -2.17 7.05 -34.58
C ASP A 216 -3.71 7.01 -34.44
N MET A 217 -4.24 7.68 -33.42
CA MET A 217 -5.67 7.70 -33.11
C MET A 217 -6.45 8.58 -34.09
N SER A 218 -7.69 8.18 -34.40
CA SER A 218 -8.63 9.04 -35.11
C SER A 218 -9.06 10.23 -34.24
N ASP A 219 -9.60 11.28 -34.86
CA ASP A 219 -10.17 12.43 -34.13
C ASP A 219 -11.27 12.04 -33.17
N GLU A 220 -12.07 11.03 -33.53
CA GLU A 220 -13.17 10.52 -32.72
C GLU A 220 -12.66 9.74 -31.51
N ASP A 221 -11.66 8.88 -31.70
CA ASP A 221 -11.05 8.12 -30.61
C ASP A 221 -10.29 9.05 -29.67
N ALA A 222 -9.46 9.96 -30.20
CA ALA A 222 -8.69 10.91 -29.41
C ALA A 222 -9.58 11.81 -28.55
N ALA A 223 -10.82 12.10 -28.99
CA ALA A 223 -11.78 12.90 -28.22
C ALA A 223 -12.15 12.26 -26.86
N HIS A 224 -12.12 10.93 -26.76
CA HIS A 224 -12.45 10.21 -25.53
C HIS A 224 -11.36 10.36 -24.46
N TYR A 225 -10.10 10.46 -24.86
CA TYR A 225 -8.94 10.57 -23.97
C TYR A 225 -8.57 12.02 -23.61
N LEU A 226 -9.40 13.00 -24.00
CA LEU A 226 -9.10 14.40 -23.76
C LEU A 226 -9.17 14.74 -22.26
N PRO A 227 -8.31 15.65 -21.80
CA PRO A 227 -8.33 16.13 -20.42
C PRO A 227 -9.70 16.65 -19.96
N SER A 228 -10.45 17.36 -20.81
CA SER A 228 -11.80 17.84 -20.47
C SER A 228 -12.83 16.74 -20.21
N VAL A 229 -12.63 15.54 -20.78
CA VAL A 229 -13.52 14.38 -20.61
C VAL A 229 -13.08 13.55 -19.41
N VAL A 230 -11.79 13.21 -19.35
CA VAL A 230 -11.24 12.26 -18.38
C VAL A 230 -11.13 12.86 -16.98
N ARG A 231 -10.68 14.13 -16.86
CA ARG A 231 -10.43 14.75 -15.54
C ARG A 231 -11.70 14.84 -14.70
N PRO A 232 -12.87 15.31 -15.20
CA PRO A 232 -14.09 15.34 -14.41
C PRO A 232 -14.58 13.95 -13.99
N ALA A 233 -14.32 12.93 -14.81
CA ALA A 233 -14.71 11.56 -14.51
C ALA A 233 -13.84 10.93 -13.41
N ILE A 234 -12.51 11.02 -13.54
CA ILE A 234 -11.57 10.43 -12.57
C ILE A 234 -11.47 11.27 -11.29
N ARG A 235 -11.30 12.59 -11.42
CA ARG A 235 -11.04 13.51 -10.30
C ARG A 235 -11.86 14.79 -10.43
N PRO A 236 -13.18 14.74 -10.13
CA PRO A 236 -14.04 15.89 -10.21
C PRO A 236 -13.61 16.99 -9.25
N ASP A 237 -13.98 18.21 -9.60
CA ASP A 237 -13.69 19.44 -8.88
C ASP A 237 -13.94 19.36 -7.38
N VAL A 238 -15.01 18.69 -6.95
CA VAL A 238 -15.39 18.51 -5.54
C VAL A 238 -14.28 17.88 -4.68
N LEU A 239 -13.36 17.12 -5.28
CA LEU A 239 -12.23 16.47 -4.61
C LEU A 239 -10.97 17.34 -4.55
N MET A 240 -10.88 18.41 -5.35
CA MET A 240 -9.66 19.19 -5.51
C MET A 240 -9.53 20.35 -4.51
N SER A 241 -8.37 20.46 -3.85
CA SER A 241 -8.00 21.59 -3.01
C SER A 241 -7.28 22.71 -3.79
N GLU A 242 -7.09 23.86 -3.14
CA GLU A 242 -6.39 25.03 -3.72
C GLU A 242 -5.00 24.73 -4.30
N ILE A 243 -4.25 23.77 -3.72
CA ILE A 243 -2.90 23.43 -4.20
C ILE A 243 -2.97 22.69 -5.55
N GLY A 244 -3.93 21.78 -5.73
CA GLY A 244 -4.17 21.11 -7.01
C GLY A 244 -4.79 22.04 -8.06
N ARG A 245 -5.56 23.05 -7.64
CA ARG A 245 -6.20 24.02 -8.54
C ARG A 245 -5.30 25.17 -9.00
N LYS A 246 -4.12 25.38 -8.38
CA LYS A 246 -3.15 26.44 -8.77
C LYS A 246 -2.66 26.34 -10.21
N ARG A 247 -2.78 25.16 -10.86
CA ARG A 247 -2.44 24.99 -12.28
C ARG A 247 -3.55 25.45 -13.25
N ARG A 248 -4.79 25.74 -12.80
CA ARG A 248 -5.98 25.77 -13.71
C ARG A 248 -6.94 26.97 -13.62
N GLY A 249 -6.62 28.05 -12.90
CA GLY A 249 -7.38 29.31 -12.98
C GLY A 249 -8.84 29.29 -12.47
N GLN A 250 -9.31 28.22 -11.83
CA GLN A 250 -10.69 28.06 -11.34
C GLN A 250 -10.87 28.43 -9.86
N ALA A 251 -12.12 28.75 -9.45
CA ALA A 251 -12.48 29.20 -8.10
C ALA A 251 -12.00 28.25 -6.98
N LYS A 252 -11.68 28.77 -5.80
CA LYS A 252 -10.89 28.08 -4.76
C LYS A 252 -11.75 27.27 -3.79
N ARG A 253 -11.49 25.96 -3.62
CA ARG A 253 -12.00 25.18 -2.47
C ARG A 253 -10.87 25.03 -1.43
N ARG A 254 -11.00 25.81 -0.35
CA ARG A 254 -10.03 25.84 0.75
C ARG A 254 -10.19 24.62 1.66
N VAL A 255 -9.05 24.04 2.07
CA VAL A 255 -8.99 22.98 3.09
C VAL A 255 -9.44 23.54 4.43
N LEU A 256 -10.38 22.86 5.09
CA LEU A 256 -10.94 23.29 6.37
C LEU A 256 -9.93 23.13 7.51
N SER A 257 -9.83 24.16 8.35
CA SER A 257 -9.06 24.11 9.58
C SER A 257 -9.77 23.26 10.64
N THR A 258 -9.02 22.79 11.64
CA THR A 258 -9.56 22.01 12.75
C THR A 258 -10.70 22.73 13.50
N ARG A 259 -10.65 24.07 13.61
CA ARG A 259 -11.71 24.87 14.25
C ARG A 259 -12.99 24.93 13.40
N GLU A 260 -12.83 25.05 12.08
CA GLU A 260 -13.96 25.02 11.14
C GLU A 260 -14.60 23.63 11.15
N LEU A 261 -13.80 22.56 11.12
CA LEU A 261 -14.29 21.18 11.23
C LEU A 261 -15.00 20.91 12.56
N GLN A 262 -14.50 21.46 13.67
CA GLN A 262 -15.15 21.31 14.98
C GLN A 262 -16.50 22.03 14.99
N SER A 263 -16.55 23.29 14.53
CA SER A 263 -17.80 24.04 14.41
C SER A 263 -18.82 23.32 13.51
N LEU A 264 -18.35 22.74 12.40
CA LEU A 264 -19.17 21.96 11.49
C LEU A 264 -19.67 20.67 12.13
N ALA A 265 -18.84 19.98 12.91
CA ALA A 265 -19.22 18.79 13.65
C ALA A 265 -20.28 19.10 14.72
N ASP A 266 -20.19 20.25 15.38
CA ASP A 266 -21.15 20.69 16.40
C ASP A 266 -22.49 21.10 15.79
N ALA A 267 -22.47 21.68 14.58
CA ALA A 267 -23.67 22.05 13.82
C ALA A 267 -24.32 20.85 13.09
N SER A 268 -23.55 19.80 12.78
CA SER A 268 -24.00 18.62 12.05
C SER A 268 -24.48 17.52 12.99
N ARG A 269 -25.31 16.59 12.49
CA ARG A 269 -25.73 15.39 13.21
C ARG A 269 -25.46 14.13 12.40
N GLY A 270 -25.41 12.98 13.08
CA GLY A 270 -25.22 11.67 12.45
C GLY A 270 -23.90 11.57 11.66
N TRP A 271 -23.98 10.99 10.47
CA TRP A 271 -22.82 10.66 9.63
C TRP A 271 -21.94 11.88 9.28
N GLY A 272 -22.50 13.05 8.97
CA GLY A 272 -21.72 14.25 8.67
C GLY A 272 -20.83 14.70 9.84
N ARG A 273 -21.33 14.57 11.07
CA ARG A 273 -20.55 14.80 12.29
C ARG A 273 -19.44 13.75 12.46
N GLU A 274 -19.73 12.48 12.20
CA GLU A 274 -18.74 11.40 12.29
C GLU A 274 -17.58 11.61 11.31
N VAL A 275 -17.87 12.02 10.08
CA VAL A 275 -16.86 12.35 9.07
C VAL A 275 -16.00 13.53 9.54
N CYS A 276 -16.60 14.63 10.01
CA CYS A 276 -15.82 15.77 10.54
C CYS A 276 -14.88 15.35 11.68
N LEU A 277 -15.36 14.52 12.62
CA LEU A 277 -14.54 14.01 13.72
C LEU A 277 -13.44 13.05 13.24
N ALA A 278 -13.70 12.24 12.21
CA ALA A 278 -12.69 11.38 11.61
C ALA A 278 -11.59 12.20 10.92
N VAL A 279 -11.96 13.26 10.19
CA VAL A 279 -11.03 14.21 9.58
C VAL A 279 -10.17 14.90 10.64
N ILE A 280 -10.77 15.37 11.74
CA ILE A 280 -10.03 15.95 12.88
C ILE A 280 -9.07 14.93 13.48
N GLY A 281 -9.52 13.68 13.65
CA GLY A 281 -8.69 12.58 14.17
C GLY A 281 -7.46 12.33 13.31
N LEU A 282 -7.63 12.29 11.99
CA LEU A 282 -6.52 12.14 11.04
C LEU A 282 -5.57 13.34 11.06
N GLN A 283 -6.09 14.59 11.11
CA GLN A 283 -5.24 15.77 11.29
C GLN A 283 -4.41 15.71 12.59
N ALA A 284 -4.99 15.20 13.67
CA ALA A 284 -4.30 15.06 14.95
C ALA A 284 -3.22 13.96 14.92
N SER A 285 -3.47 12.83 14.25
CA SER A 285 -2.47 11.76 14.08
C SER A 285 -1.33 12.16 13.14
N MET A 286 -1.53 13.16 12.28
CA MET A 286 -0.48 13.70 11.42
C MET A 286 0.24 14.93 12.01
N ARG A 287 -0.22 15.46 13.15
CA ARG A 287 0.41 16.63 13.78
C ARG A 287 1.88 16.36 14.11
N GLY A 288 2.75 17.28 13.71
CA GLY A 288 4.19 17.22 14.00
C GLY A 288 5.00 16.36 13.04
N LEU A 289 4.36 15.75 12.04
CA LEU A 289 5.09 15.12 10.94
C LEU A 289 5.89 16.18 10.18
N ARG A 290 7.15 15.86 9.89
CA ARG A 290 8.00 16.69 9.02
C ARG A 290 7.71 16.32 7.56
N ARG A 291 8.13 17.19 6.63
CA ARG A 291 8.10 16.90 5.18
C ARG A 291 8.79 15.59 4.80
N ARG A 292 9.80 15.16 5.57
CA ARG A 292 10.40 13.82 5.43
C ARG A 292 9.49 12.83 6.14
N GLY A 293 8.93 11.87 5.38
CA GLY A 293 7.97 10.90 5.90
C GLY A 293 8.51 10.00 7.01
N LEU A 294 7.61 9.23 7.64
CA LEU A 294 7.96 8.32 8.74
C LEU A 294 9.02 7.30 8.36
N PHE A 295 9.10 6.95 7.08
CA PHE A 295 10.01 5.97 6.51
C PHE A 295 10.97 6.61 5.48
N SER A 296 11.53 7.79 5.80
CA SER A 296 12.40 8.52 4.87
C SER A 296 13.71 7.81 4.48
N ASN A 297 14.05 6.72 5.15
CA ASN A 297 15.21 5.86 4.87
C ASN A 297 14.82 4.52 4.26
N ALA A 298 13.54 4.29 3.97
CA ALA A 298 13.07 3.10 3.29
C ALA A 298 13.29 3.21 1.78
N GLN A 299 13.59 2.09 1.16
CA GLN A 299 13.67 1.97 -0.30
C GLN A 299 12.25 1.70 -0.84
N TRP A 300 11.80 2.49 -1.81
CA TRP A 300 10.56 2.19 -2.54
C TRP A 300 10.75 0.92 -3.37
N ALA A 301 9.73 0.07 -3.44
CA ALA A 301 9.81 -1.24 -4.08
C ALA A 301 8.82 -1.43 -5.24
N GLU A 302 8.32 -0.33 -5.82
CA GLU A 302 7.37 -0.34 -6.95
C GLU A 302 6.23 -1.36 -6.78
N PRO A 303 5.33 -1.12 -5.80
CA PRO A 303 4.23 -2.02 -5.53
C PRO A 303 3.25 -2.06 -6.71
N GLY A 304 2.90 -3.28 -7.13
CA GLY A 304 1.86 -3.46 -8.14
C GLY A 304 0.47 -3.09 -7.62
N TYR A 305 0.20 -3.46 -6.36
CA TYR A 305 -1.05 -3.22 -5.67
C TYR A 305 -0.97 -2.03 -4.71
N SER A 306 -2.10 -1.43 -4.38
CA SER A 306 -2.22 -0.45 -3.29
C SER A 306 -2.96 -1.06 -2.10
N ALA A 307 -2.79 -0.45 -0.91
CA ALA A 307 -3.52 -0.88 0.29
C ALA A 307 -5.04 -0.69 0.15
N ALA A 308 -5.45 0.26 -0.68
CA ALA A 308 -6.83 0.49 -1.11
C ALA A 308 -6.84 1.42 -2.32
N THR A 309 -7.82 1.23 -3.20
CA THR A 309 -8.10 2.14 -4.30
C THR A 309 -9.41 2.86 -4.08
N VAL A 310 -9.39 4.18 -4.25
CA VAL A 310 -10.55 5.04 -4.05
C VAL A 310 -10.88 5.72 -5.36
N VAL A 311 -12.08 5.46 -5.88
CA VAL A 311 -12.55 6.01 -7.15
C VAL A 311 -13.85 6.78 -6.94
N VAL A 312 -14.15 7.71 -7.85
CA VAL A 312 -15.44 8.42 -7.84
C VAL A 312 -16.55 7.43 -8.15
N ASP A 313 -16.41 6.77 -9.29
CA ASP A 313 -17.30 5.79 -9.86
C ASP A 313 -16.46 4.69 -10.51
N ALA A 314 -16.92 3.45 -10.46
CA ALA A 314 -16.18 2.30 -10.99
C ALA A 314 -16.56 1.95 -12.43
N GLU A 315 -17.50 2.65 -13.07
CA GLU A 315 -18.19 2.11 -14.25
C GLU A 315 -17.48 2.31 -15.60
N GLU A 316 -16.44 3.14 -15.71
CA GLU A 316 -15.73 3.32 -17.00
C GLU A 316 -14.22 3.49 -16.81
N TRP A 317 -13.72 4.73 -16.68
CA TRP A 317 -12.28 5.01 -16.62
C TRP A 317 -11.51 4.33 -15.49
N ALA A 318 -12.16 4.13 -14.34
CA ALA A 318 -11.51 3.52 -13.18
C ALA A 318 -11.19 2.04 -13.41
N VAL A 319 -12.11 1.30 -14.03
CA VAL A 319 -11.91 -0.13 -14.31
C VAL A 319 -10.93 -0.30 -15.45
N GLU A 320 -11.10 0.45 -16.55
CA GLU A 320 -10.19 0.37 -17.69
C GLU A 320 -8.74 0.68 -17.29
N LEU A 321 -8.52 1.75 -16.52
CA LEU A 321 -7.18 2.12 -16.09
C LEU A 321 -6.54 1.08 -15.15
N LEU A 322 -7.33 0.45 -14.29
CA LEU A 322 -6.84 -0.60 -13.40
C LEU A 322 -6.58 -1.90 -14.16
N ASP A 323 -7.46 -2.28 -15.08
CA ASP A 323 -7.29 -3.46 -15.93
C ASP A 323 -6.04 -3.31 -16.79
N ASP A 324 -5.86 -2.16 -17.43
CA ASP A 324 -4.65 -1.82 -18.18
C ASP A 324 -3.39 -1.89 -17.30
N HIS A 325 -3.44 -1.30 -16.11
CA HIS A 325 -2.34 -1.34 -15.15
C HIS A 325 -1.98 -2.78 -14.77
N PHE A 326 -2.96 -3.60 -14.38
CA PHE A 326 -2.70 -4.99 -13.99
C PHE A 326 -2.28 -5.87 -15.18
N GLN A 327 -2.78 -5.58 -16.38
CA GLN A 327 -2.37 -6.26 -17.60
C GLN A 327 -0.91 -5.93 -17.94
N ASP A 328 -0.51 -4.67 -17.82
CA ASP A 328 0.88 -4.24 -18.01
C ASP A 328 1.79 -4.90 -16.98
N LEU A 329 1.40 -4.89 -15.70
CA LEU A 329 2.15 -5.58 -14.65
C LEU A 329 2.30 -7.08 -14.91
N SER A 330 1.22 -7.73 -15.35
CA SER A 330 1.25 -9.16 -15.66
C SER A 330 2.11 -9.48 -16.89
N ASN A 331 2.26 -8.55 -17.83
CA ASN A 331 3.03 -8.74 -19.05
C ASN A 331 4.51 -8.35 -18.89
N GLY A 332 4.79 -7.28 -18.14
CA GLY A 332 6.13 -6.73 -17.95
C GLY A 332 6.88 -7.35 -16.78
N GLY A 333 6.18 -7.77 -15.72
CA GLY A 333 6.80 -8.22 -14.47
C GLY A 333 7.40 -7.07 -13.64
N ASP A 334 7.20 -5.83 -14.05
CA ASP A 334 7.83 -4.63 -13.47
C ASP A 334 7.11 -4.12 -12.21
N ALA A 335 6.77 -5.02 -11.28
CA ALA A 335 6.23 -4.66 -9.98
C ALA A 335 6.56 -5.70 -8.92
N THR A 336 6.43 -5.29 -7.66
CA THR A 336 6.55 -6.19 -6.52
C THR A 336 5.27 -6.19 -5.69
N GLU A 337 5.12 -7.17 -4.79
CA GLU A 337 4.08 -7.16 -3.78
C GLU A 337 4.43 -6.25 -2.60
N TYR A 338 5.58 -5.56 -2.62
CA TYR A 338 6.07 -4.75 -1.53
C TYR A 338 5.98 -3.26 -1.86
N GLN A 339 5.46 -2.47 -0.92
CA GLN A 339 5.47 -1.02 -1.04
C GLN A 339 6.87 -0.45 -0.86
N MET A 340 7.54 -0.90 0.21
CA MET A 340 8.85 -0.39 0.59
C MET A 340 9.61 -1.38 1.48
N LEU A 341 10.93 -1.22 1.50
CA LEU A 341 11.87 -1.97 2.30
C LEU A 341 12.48 -1.05 3.36
N ILE A 342 12.13 -1.26 4.62
CA ILE A 342 12.57 -0.43 5.75
C ILE A 342 13.81 -1.08 6.39
N PRO A 343 15.01 -0.48 6.31
CA PRO A 343 16.20 -1.06 6.92
C PRO A 343 16.08 -1.08 8.45
N LEU A 344 16.40 -2.21 9.09
CA LEU A 344 16.41 -2.29 10.54
C LEU A 344 17.63 -1.58 11.14
N GLU A 345 17.37 -0.75 12.14
CA GLU A 345 18.39 0.09 12.76
C GLU A 345 19.33 -0.73 13.65
N THR A 346 20.62 -0.40 13.65
CA THR A 346 21.63 -1.11 14.47
C THR A 346 21.92 -0.39 15.79
N GLU A 347 21.74 0.94 15.83
CA GLU A 347 22.03 1.76 17.01
C GLU A 347 20.84 1.83 17.97
N ARG A 348 21.08 1.61 19.27
CA ARG A 348 20.03 1.61 20.31
C ARG A 348 19.06 2.79 20.24
N ARG A 349 19.58 4.02 20.08
CA ARG A 349 18.73 5.23 20.00
C ARG A 349 17.91 5.27 18.71
N ALA A 350 18.45 4.79 17.60
CA ALA A 350 17.76 4.72 16.32
C ALA A 350 16.69 3.63 16.33
N ILE A 351 16.97 2.47 16.93
CA ILE A 351 16.01 1.38 17.14
C ILE A 351 14.77 1.89 17.88
N VAL A 352 14.93 2.54 19.03
CA VAL A 352 13.79 3.07 19.80
C VAL A 352 12.95 4.02 18.95
N ARG A 353 13.59 4.95 18.23
CA ARG A 353 12.90 5.87 17.31
C ARG A 353 12.20 5.16 16.15
N GLN A 354 12.77 4.08 15.61
CA GLN A 354 12.16 3.30 14.54
C GLN A 354 10.85 2.67 15.00
N TYR A 355 10.81 2.08 16.20
CA TYR A 355 9.58 1.52 16.77
C TYR A 355 8.55 2.61 17.13
N GLU A 356 8.98 3.79 17.58
CA GLU A 356 8.10 4.95 17.78
C GLU A 356 7.47 5.41 16.45
N ARG A 357 8.27 5.48 15.37
CA ARG A 357 7.77 5.83 14.03
C ARG A 357 6.78 4.79 13.51
N LEU A 358 7.07 3.50 13.67
CA LEU A 358 6.15 2.42 13.30
C LEU A 358 4.84 2.49 14.09
N ALA A 359 4.92 2.74 15.41
CA ALA A 359 3.72 2.93 16.23
C ALA A 359 2.90 4.14 15.77
N ARG A 360 3.57 5.25 15.44
CA ARG A 360 2.91 6.44 14.90
C ARG A 360 2.28 6.18 13.52
N ALA A 361 2.93 5.40 12.67
CA ALA A 361 2.35 4.98 11.39
C ALA A 361 1.04 4.21 11.62
N PHE A 362 1.00 3.29 12.59
CA PHE A 362 -0.23 2.56 12.94
C PHE A 362 -1.36 3.47 13.44
N GLU A 363 -1.06 4.52 14.20
CA GLU A 363 -2.06 5.50 14.62
C GLU A 363 -2.66 6.26 13.43
N ILE A 364 -1.82 6.64 12.45
CA ILE A 364 -2.26 7.29 11.22
C ILE A 364 -3.09 6.34 10.37
N ILE A 365 -2.62 5.10 10.16
CA ILE A 365 -3.32 4.05 9.42
C ILE A 365 -4.71 3.80 10.03
N ALA A 366 -4.83 3.73 11.36
CA ALA A 366 -6.10 3.55 12.03
C ALA A 366 -7.08 4.72 11.77
N ALA A 367 -6.58 5.96 11.84
CA ALA A 367 -7.39 7.16 11.58
C ALA A 367 -7.79 7.27 10.09
N LEU A 368 -6.88 6.87 9.21
CA LEU A 368 -7.06 6.82 7.76
C LEU A 368 -8.11 5.79 7.35
N ASP A 369 -7.98 4.55 7.85
CA ASP A 369 -8.97 3.48 7.63
C ASP A 369 -10.36 3.89 8.10
N ARG A 370 -10.45 4.53 9.28
CA ARG A 370 -11.73 5.03 9.80
C ARG A 370 -12.35 6.08 8.89
N LEU A 371 -11.56 7.02 8.36
CA LEU A 371 -12.06 8.04 7.43
C LEU A 371 -12.52 7.41 6.12
N LEU A 372 -11.69 6.55 5.52
CA LEU A 372 -12.03 5.81 4.31
C LEU A 372 -13.32 5.04 4.48
N PHE A 373 -13.45 4.28 5.58
CA PHE A 373 -14.65 3.52 5.88
C PHE A 373 -15.92 4.37 5.89
N LEU A 374 -15.85 5.62 6.35
CA LEU A 374 -17.01 6.51 6.41
C LEU A 374 -17.38 7.11 5.05
N ILE A 375 -16.41 7.35 4.16
CA ILE A 375 -16.63 8.09 2.92
C ILE A 375 -16.69 7.21 1.67
N SER A 376 -16.14 6.00 1.72
CA SER A 376 -16.13 5.07 0.60
C SER A 376 -17.00 3.84 0.90
N LYS A 377 -17.67 3.33 -0.13
CA LYS A 377 -18.49 2.11 -0.05
C LYS A 377 -17.76 0.93 -0.66
#